data_AF-A0A5B0K7U3-F1
#
_entry.id   AF-A0A5B0K7U3-F1
#
_cell.length_a   1.000
_cell.length_b   1.000
_cell.length_c   1.000
_cell.angle_alpha   90.00
_cell.angle_beta   90.00
_cell.angle_gamma   90.00
#
_symmetry.space_group_name_H-M   'P 1'
#
loop_
_entity.id
_entity.type
_entity.pdbx_description
1 polymer ?
#
loop_
_entity_poly.entity_id
_entity_poly.type
_entity_poly.pdbx_seq_one_letter_code
_entity_poly.pdbx_strand_id
1 'polypeptide(L)'
;MFNPLKDHTSIVLTDLRIKKSFDPGRNYIDPYLIAIVTDKKDGVLRMSSKRFDFPNVKVYERIITSDSTFSLYGPGNPGEFVTTTLMLMESDSDIRIVGQQLDDLISGTAEEVGAVAALSGNPSAIAITALAQKILQGVAKVLQQNKDDQICFVYDTWFQGELPPYGINQYKIHSSSVADVTLRVSPLLVGGQQGWMTFAQAEVK
;
A
#
# COMPACT_ATOMS: atom_id res chain seq x y z
N MET A 1 -4.07 -6.07 26.40
CA MET A 1 -3.63 -7.09 25.42
C MET A 1 -4.38 -6.85 24.13
N PHE A 2 -3.73 -6.91 22.98
CA PHE A 2 -4.37 -6.65 21.68
C PHE A 2 -5.29 -7.82 21.29
N ASN A 3 -6.54 -7.53 20.91
CA ASN A 3 -7.51 -8.49 20.42
C ASN A 3 -7.72 -8.34 18.90
N PRO A 4 -7.20 -9.25 18.06
CA PRO A 4 -7.26 -9.12 16.60
C PRO A 4 -8.67 -9.16 15.99
N LEU A 5 -9.68 -9.59 16.76
CA LEU A 5 -11.09 -9.64 16.31
C LEU A 5 -11.85 -8.34 16.62
N LYS A 6 -11.33 -7.49 17.51
CA LYS A 6 -12.06 -6.30 18.01
C LYS A 6 -11.26 -5.01 17.89
N ASP A 7 -9.96 -5.08 18.13
CA ASP A 7 -9.11 -3.90 18.22
C ASP A 7 -8.77 -3.39 16.82
N HIS A 8 -8.56 -2.08 16.71
CA HIS A 8 -8.15 -1.44 15.48
C HIS A 8 -6.62 -1.43 15.38
N THR A 9 -6.13 -1.45 14.15
CA THR A 9 -4.72 -1.28 13.82
C THR A 9 -4.57 -0.12 12.85
N SER A 10 -3.35 0.39 12.77
CA SER A 10 -2.90 1.20 11.66
C SER A 10 -1.57 0.68 11.17
N ILE A 11 -1.41 0.65 9.84
CA ILE A 11 -0.12 0.41 9.22
C ILE A 11 0.41 1.77 8.80
N VAL A 12 1.57 2.12 9.33
CA VAL A 12 2.19 3.42 9.12
C VAL A 12 3.55 3.27 8.46
N LEU A 13 3.85 4.21 7.58
CA LEU A 13 5.19 4.47 7.10
C LEU A 13 5.91 5.34 8.13
N THR A 14 6.98 4.82 8.71
CA THR A 14 7.75 5.48 9.79
C THR A 14 9.13 5.94 9.37
N ASP A 15 9.63 5.44 8.24
CA ASP A 15 10.90 5.88 7.67
C ASP A 15 10.85 5.81 6.16
N LEU A 16 11.28 6.88 5.49
CA LEU A 16 11.47 6.92 4.05
C LEU A 16 12.72 7.71 3.74
N ARG A 17 13.65 7.09 3.01
CA ARG A 17 14.87 7.75 2.51
C ARG A 17 15.13 7.32 1.08
N ILE A 18 15.39 8.28 0.21
CA ILE A 18 15.80 8.02 -1.17
C ILE A 18 17.31 8.16 -1.25
N LYS A 19 17.99 7.16 -1.78
CA LYS A 19 19.47 7.07 -1.80
C LYS A 19 20.07 7.44 -3.15
N LYS A 20 19.25 7.53 -4.20
CA LYS A 20 19.72 7.80 -5.56
C LYS A 20 18.68 8.59 -6.36
N SER A 21 19.17 9.54 -7.17
CA SER A 21 18.41 10.20 -8.25
C SER A 21 18.50 9.38 -9.53
N PHE A 22 17.41 9.33 -10.31
CA PHE A 22 17.42 8.69 -11.63
C PHE A 22 17.78 9.68 -12.75
N ASP A 23 17.75 10.99 -12.49
CA ASP A 23 18.34 12.02 -13.34
C ASP A 23 19.81 12.33 -12.92
N PRO A 24 20.82 11.98 -13.76
CA PRO A 24 22.22 12.25 -13.47
C PRO A 24 22.53 13.75 -13.36
N GLY A 25 22.98 14.19 -12.19
CA GLY A 25 23.38 15.58 -11.93
C GLY A 25 22.37 16.40 -11.14
N ARG A 26 21.18 15.85 -10.87
CA ARG A 26 20.23 16.40 -9.90
C ARG A 26 20.40 15.74 -8.54
N ASN A 27 20.53 16.56 -7.51
CA ASN A 27 20.55 16.14 -6.11
C ASN A 27 19.21 16.35 -5.40
N TYR A 28 18.25 16.95 -6.11
CA TYR A 28 16.89 17.19 -5.66
C TYR A 28 15.93 16.54 -6.64
N ILE A 29 14.90 15.90 -6.12
CA ILE A 29 13.89 15.16 -6.87
C ILE A 29 12.50 15.49 -6.31
N ASP A 30 11.46 15.25 -7.12
CA ASP A 30 10.06 15.40 -6.75
C ASP A 30 9.36 14.03 -6.68
N PRO A 31 9.71 13.18 -5.70
CA PRO A 31 9.15 11.85 -5.61
C PRO A 31 7.72 11.87 -5.07
N TYR A 32 6.98 10.86 -5.46
CA TYR A 32 5.68 10.58 -4.88
C TYR A 32 5.52 9.09 -4.61
N LEU A 33 4.73 8.77 -3.58
CA LEU A 33 4.45 7.42 -3.13
C LEU A 33 2.97 7.12 -3.36
N ILE A 34 2.71 6.02 -4.05
CA ILE A 34 1.38 5.42 -4.13
C ILE A 34 1.35 4.24 -3.16
N ALA A 35 0.34 4.23 -2.30
CA ALA A 35 0.06 3.13 -1.40
C ALA A 35 -1.28 2.50 -1.77
N ILE A 36 -1.28 1.22 -2.11
CA ILE A 36 -2.48 0.43 -2.32
C ILE A 36 -2.58 -0.55 -1.16
N VAL A 37 -3.72 -0.53 -0.48
CA VAL A 37 -3.97 -1.37 0.67
C VAL A 37 -5.20 -2.21 0.41
N THR A 38 -5.08 -3.52 0.59
CA THR A 38 -6.21 -4.46 0.48
C THR A 38 -6.39 -5.18 1.79
N ASP A 39 -7.59 -5.22 2.34
CA ASP A 39 -7.92 -6.05 3.48
C ASP A 39 -9.06 -7.03 3.16
N LYS A 40 -9.21 -8.07 3.99
CA LYS A 40 -10.36 -8.97 3.92
C LYS A 40 -11.02 -9.08 5.27
N LYS A 41 -12.25 -8.59 5.37
CA LYS A 41 -13.02 -8.65 6.60
C LYS A 41 -14.41 -9.22 6.34
N ASP A 42 -14.83 -10.17 7.17
CA ASP A 42 -16.15 -10.79 7.11
C ASP A 42 -16.49 -11.35 5.71
N GLY A 43 -15.49 -11.96 5.06
CA GLY A 43 -15.64 -12.49 3.69
C GLY A 43 -15.61 -11.44 2.58
N VAL A 44 -15.48 -10.16 2.92
CA VAL A 44 -15.49 -9.02 1.98
C VAL A 44 -14.07 -8.49 1.80
N LEU A 45 -13.62 -8.40 0.55
CA LEU A 45 -12.38 -7.70 0.25
C LEU A 45 -12.64 -6.20 0.18
N ARG A 46 -11.69 -5.41 0.67
CA ARG A 46 -11.76 -3.95 0.57
C ARG A 46 -10.42 -3.42 0.13
N MET A 47 -10.42 -2.40 -0.72
CA MET A 47 -9.20 -1.77 -1.20
C MET A 47 -9.28 -0.27 -1.04
N SER A 48 -8.13 0.35 -0.84
CA SER A 48 -7.97 1.79 -0.89
C SER A 48 -6.62 2.14 -1.49
N SER A 49 -6.58 3.23 -2.25
CA SER A 49 -5.37 3.92 -2.67
C SER A 49 -5.14 5.14 -1.79
N LYS A 50 -3.88 5.47 -1.55
CA LYS A 50 -3.42 6.76 -1.06
C LYS A 50 -2.23 7.20 -1.86
N ARG A 51 -2.09 8.51 -1.97
CA ARG A 51 -0.96 9.16 -2.61
C ARG A 51 -0.32 10.14 -1.63
N PHE A 52 1.00 10.17 -1.64
CA PHE A 52 1.81 11.11 -0.86
C PHE A 52 2.84 11.75 -1.76
N ASP A 53 2.81 13.07 -1.85
CA ASP A 53 3.76 13.86 -2.64
C ASP A 53 4.85 14.42 -1.73
N PHE A 54 6.10 14.34 -2.17
CA PHE A 54 7.25 14.86 -1.43
C PHE A 54 8.08 15.77 -2.33
N PRO A 55 7.67 17.02 -2.52
CA PRO A 55 8.37 17.94 -3.42
C PRO A 55 9.75 18.33 -2.89
N ASN A 56 10.70 18.55 -3.80
CA ASN A 56 12.03 19.09 -3.56
C ASN A 56 12.83 18.35 -2.48
N VAL A 57 12.79 17.01 -2.52
CA VAL A 57 13.53 16.14 -1.61
C VAL A 57 14.98 16.04 -2.05
N LYS A 58 15.92 16.21 -1.11
CA LYS A 58 17.34 15.96 -1.39
C LYS A 58 17.66 14.47 -1.33
N VAL A 59 18.50 13.98 -2.25
CA VAL A 59 19.00 12.60 -2.18
C VAL A 59 19.77 12.37 -0.87
N TYR A 60 19.57 11.21 -0.26
CA TYR A 60 19.97 10.77 1.09
C TYR A 60 19.24 11.45 2.26
N GLU A 61 18.35 12.41 2.00
CA GLU A 61 17.50 12.98 3.03
C GLU A 61 16.46 11.97 3.53
N ARG A 62 16.22 12.01 4.83
CA ARG A 62 15.15 11.25 5.48
C ARG A 62 13.88 12.07 5.35
N ILE A 63 13.01 11.67 4.43
CA ILE A 63 11.75 12.34 4.09
C ILE A 63 10.76 12.17 5.24
N ILE A 64 10.69 10.95 5.77
CA ILE A 64 9.83 10.57 6.88
C ILE A 64 10.75 10.09 7.98
N THR A 65 10.57 10.63 9.18
CA THR A 65 11.29 10.23 10.40
C THR A 65 10.34 9.56 11.38
N SER A 66 10.87 8.96 12.46
CA SER A 66 10.07 8.34 13.52
C SER A 66 9.06 9.29 14.18
N ASP A 67 9.27 10.60 14.06
CA ASP A 67 8.48 11.64 14.70
C ASP A 67 7.31 12.11 13.81
N SER A 68 7.30 11.67 12.54
CA SER A 68 6.25 11.92 11.55
C SER A 68 5.81 10.60 10.94
N THR A 69 4.58 10.14 11.18
CA THR A 69 4.10 8.88 10.60
C THR A 69 3.02 9.12 9.57
N PHE A 70 3.10 8.44 8.43
CA PHE A 70 2.04 8.48 7.40
C PHE A 70 1.18 7.22 7.49
N SER A 71 -0.12 7.38 7.72
CA SER A 71 -1.06 6.25 7.75
C SER A 71 -1.30 5.71 6.34
N LEU A 72 -0.85 4.48 6.10
CA LEU A 72 -1.15 3.72 4.90
C LEU A 72 -2.52 3.04 5.05
N TYR A 73 -2.70 2.37 6.19
CA TYR A 73 -3.92 1.67 6.58
C TYR A 73 -4.43 2.17 7.92
N GLY A 74 -5.75 2.16 8.07
CA GLY A 74 -6.43 2.37 9.32
C GLY A 74 -6.55 3.85 9.71
N PRO A 75 -7.17 4.12 10.86
CA PRO A 75 -7.59 3.15 11.88
C PRO A 75 -8.67 2.17 11.39
N GLY A 76 -8.45 0.87 11.60
CA GLY A 76 -9.45 -0.13 11.24
C GLY A 76 -9.08 -1.53 11.70
N ASN A 77 -10.04 -2.46 11.71
CA ASN A 77 -9.75 -3.88 11.91
C ASN A 77 -9.72 -4.57 10.54
N PRO A 78 -8.56 -5.09 10.09
CA PRO A 78 -8.40 -5.60 8.73
C PRO A 78 -9.04 -6.98 8.51
N GLY A 79 -9.53 -7.64 9.55
CA GLY A 79 -10.17 -8.96 9.46
C GLY A 79 -9.15 -10.10 9.40
N GLU A 80 -9.08 -10.81 8.30
CA GLU A 80 -8.26 -12.02 8.14
C GLU A 80 -6.80 -11.65 7.79
N PHE A 81 -6.63 -10.63 6.96
CA PHE A 81 -5.32 -10.11 6.56
C PHE A 81 -5.44 -8.69 6.01
N VAL A 82 -4.29 -8.03 5.88
CA VAL A 82 -4.12 -6.81 5.10
C VAL A 82 -2.82 -6.87 4.30
N THR A 83 -2.85 -6.44 3.05
CA THR A 83 -1.67 -6.24 2.21
C THR A 83 -1.40 -4.77 2.00
N THR A 84 -0.13 -4.41 1.90
CA THR A 84 0.34 -3.07 1.59
C THR A 84 1.30 -3.14 0.42
N THR A 85 0.93 -2.45 -0.65
CA THR A 85 1.72 -2.31 -1.87
C THR A 85 2.13 -0.85 -2.00
N LEU A 86 3.43 -0.58 -1.95
CA LEU A 86 3.98 0.76 -2.05
C LEU A 86 4.83 0.91 -3.31
N MET A 87 4.60 2.00 -4.03
CA MET A 87 5.34 2.37 -5.23
C MET A 87 5.85 3.79 -5.08
N LEU A 88 7.18 3.92 -5.04
CA LEU A 88 7.86 5.20 -5.00
C LEU A 88 8.35 5.53 -6.40
N MET A 89 8.08 6.75 -6.86
CA MET A 89 8.26 7.14 -8.25
C MET A 89 8.84 8.54 -8.34
N GLU A 90 9.63 8.79 -9.38
CA GLU A 90 10.12 10.11 -9.74
C GLU A 90 9.20 10.67 -10.82
N SER A 91 8.72 11.91 -10.63
CA SER A 91 7.80 12.52 -11.57
C SER A 91 8.55 13.29 -12.66
N ASP A 92 8.31 12.91 -13.91
CA ASP A 92 8.78 13.65 -15.10
C ASP A 92 7.65 14.41 -15.81
N SER A 93 6.38 14.15 -15.44
CA SER A 93 5.18 14.66 -16.13
C SER A 93 4.05 15.10 -15.18
N ASP A 94 2.97 15.70 -15.72
CA ASP A 94 1.89 16.33 -14.93
C ASP A 94 1.15 15.32 -14.04
N ILE A 95 1.55 15.31 -12.76
CA ILE A 95 1.38 14.19 -11.84
C ILE A 95 -0.10 13.88 -11.51
N ARG A 96 -1.03 14.80 -11.79
CA ARG A 96 -2.46 14.63 -11.48
C ARG A 96 -3.13 13.57 -12.34
N ILE A 97 -2.65 13.35 -13.56
CA ILE A 97 -3.21 12.37 -14.51
C ILE A 97 -2.96 10.95 -14.00
N VAL A 98 -1.77 10.70 -13.43
CA VAL A 98 -1.38 9.39 -12.89
C VAL A 98 -2.28 8.97 -11.73
N GLY A 99 -2.61 9.91 -10.82
CA GLY A 99 -3.49 9.64 -9.68
C GLY A 99 -4.88 9.18 -10.13
N GLN A 100 -5.49 9.89 -11.09
CA GLN A 100 -6.80 9.52 -11.62
C GLN A 100 -6.79 8.17 -12.34
N GLN A 101 -5.76 7.92 -13.16
CA GLN A 101 -5.61 6.64 -13.88
C GLN A 101 -5.44 5.46 -12.92
N LEU A 102 -4.80 5.67 -11.77
CA LEU A 102 -4.65 4.64 -10.73
C LEU A 102 -5.96 4.37 -10.01
N ASP A 103 -6.71 5.41 -9.65
CA ASP A 103 -8.02 5.25 -9.03
C ASP A 103 -9.01 4.54 -9.98
N ASP A 104 -8.98 4.89 -11.27
CA ASP A 104 -9.77 4.23 -12.32
C ASP A 104 -9.33 2.78 -12.51
N LEU A 105 -8.03 2.48 -12.50
CA LEU A 105 -7.49 1.11 -12.61
C LEU A 105 -7.89 0.26 -11.40
N ILE A 106 -7.80 0.80 -10.19
CA ILE A 106 -8.18 0.10 -8.96
C ILE A 106 -9.68 -0.18 -8.99
N SER A 107 -10.49 0.80 -9.41
CA SER A 107 -11.94 0.66 -9.57
C SER A 107 -12.28 -0.37 -10.65
N GLY A 108 -11.62 -0.34 -11.81
CA GLY A 108 -11.84 -1.32 -12.89
C GLY A 108 -11.40 -2.74 -12.52
N THR A 109 -10.30 -2.88 -11.77
CA THR A 109 -9.86 -4.18 -11.23
C THR A 109 -10.84 -4.69 -10.18
N ALA A 110 -11.55 -3.79 -9.46
CA ALA A 110 -12.63 -4.14 -8.55
C ALA A 110 -13.82 -4.78 -9.24
N GLU A 111 -14.16 -4.26 -10.41
CA GLU A 111 -15.30 -4.68 -11.21
C GLU A 111 -15.03 -5.98 -12.00
N GLU A 112 -13.77 -6.42 -12.08
CA GLU A 112 -13.42 -7.59 -12.87
C GLU A 112 -13.81 -8.91 -12.16
N VAL A 113 -14.92 -9.48 -12.63
CA VAL A 113 -15.62 -10.68 -12.13
C VAL A 113 -14.69 -11.87 -11.79
N GLY A 114 -13.59 -12.07 -12.52
CA GLY A 114 -12.65 -13.17 -12.31
C GLY A 114 -11.78 -13.02 -11.05
N ALA A 115 -11.41 -11.80 -10.66
CA ALA A 115 -10.64 -11.55 -9.44
C ALA A 115 -11.53 -11.71 -8.21
N VAL A 116 -12.77 -11.21 -8.29
CA VAL A 116 -13.80 -11.32 -7.26
C VAL A 116 -14.16 -12.79 -6.99
N ALA A 117 -14.37 -13.59 -8.03
CA ALA A 117 -14.74 -15.00 -7.91
C ALA A 117 -13.64 -15.88 -7.30
N ALA A 118 -12.36 -15.61 -7.60
CA ALA A 118 -11.23 -16.35 -7.03
C ALA A 118 -11.05 -16.06 -5.53
N LEU A 119 -11.50 -14.90 -5.06
CA LEU A 119 -11.28 -14.43 -3.69
C LEU A 119 -12.49 -14.68 -2.77
N SER A 120 -13.70 -14.79 -3.33
CA SER A 120 -14.93 -15.05 -2.57
C SER A 120 -15.12 -16.52 -2.18
N GLY A 121 -14.55 -17.47 -2.93
CA GLY A 121 -14.71 -18.91 -2.66
C GLY A 121 -13.75 -19.47 -1.59
N ASN A 122 -12.48 -19.05 -1.60
CA ASN A 122 -11.48 -19.39 -0.58
C ASN A 122 -10.21 -18.54 -0.83
N PRO A 123 -9.95 -17.46 -0.08
CA PRO A 123 -8.80 -16.57 -0.30
C PRO A 123 -7.51 -17.26 0.12
N SER A 124 -7.02 -18.18 -0.71
CA SER A 124 -5.68 -18.74 -0.54
C SER A 124 -4.65 -17.62 -0.74
N ALA A 125 -3.47 -17.77 -0.10
CA ALA A 125 -2.33 -16.87 -0.33
C ALA A 125 -2.00 -16.69 -1.82
N ILE A 126 -2.32 -17.68 -2.65
CA ILE A 126 -2.15 -17.67 -4.11
C ILE A 126 -3.10 -16.64 -4.76
N ALA A 127 -4.39 -16.64 -4.40
CA ALA A 127 -5.36 -15.71 -4.96
C ALA A 127 -5.06 -14.25 -4.58
N ILE A 128 -4.59 -14.03 -3.35
CA ILE A 128 -4.19 -12.71 -2.84
C ILE A 128 -2.95 -12.21 -3.60
N THR A 129 -1.95 -13.07 -3.78
CA THR A 129 -0.73 -12.76 -4.54
C THR A 129 -1.05 -12.46 -6.00
N ALA A 130 -1.98 -13.20 -6.61
CA ALA A 130 -2.42 -12.96 -7.98
C ALA A 130 -3.14 -11.62 -8.15
N LEU A 131 -4.02 -11.23 -7.20
CA LEU A 131 -4.65 -9.91 -7.21
C LEU A 131 -3.59 -8.80 -7.07
N ALA A 132 -2.67 -8.94 -6.12
CA ALA A 132 -1.57 -8.00 -5.96
C ALA A 132 -0.78 -7.88 -7.28
N GLN A 133 -0.33 -8.99 -7.87
CA GLN A 133 0.37 -9.00 -9.16
C GLN A 133 -0.42 -8.35 -10.29
N LYS A 134 -1.74 -8.51 -10.34
CA LYS A 134 -2.59 -7.89 -11.37
C LYS A 134 -2.65 -6.37 -11.21
N ILE A 135 -2.81 -5.90 -9.97
CA ILE A 135 -2.73 -4.46 -9.64
C ILE A 135 -1.34 -3.94 -10.05
N LEU A 136 -0.27 -4.68 -9.77
CA LEU A 136 1.09 -4.31 -10.17
C LEU A 136 1.28 -4.23 -11.68
N GLN A 137 0.70 -5.16 -12.43
CA GLN A 137 0.75 -5.11 -13.89
C GLN A 137 -0.03 -3.91 -14.45
N GLY A 138 -1.18 -3.60 -13.86
CA GLY A 138 -1.94 -2.41 -14.23
C GLY A 138 -1.16 -1.13 -13.93
N VAL A 139 -0.55 -1.03 -12.75
CA VAL A 139 0.26 0.13 -12.37
C VAL A 139 1.46 0.24 -13.30
N ALA A 140 2.22 -0.82 -13.52
CA ALA A 140 3.38 -0.82 -14.42
C ALA A 140 3.04 -0.34 -15.85
N LYS A 141 1.82 -0.64 -16.34
CA LYS A 141 1.34 -0.11 -17.63
C LYS A 141 1.07 1.40 -17.58
N VAL A 142 0.44 1.89 -16.51
CA VAL A 142 0.27 3.33 -16.27
C VAL A 142 1.64 4.03 -16.19
N LEU A 143 2.64 3.39 -15.57
CA LEU A 143 4.00 3.95 -15.47
C LEU A 143 4.68 4.04 -16.84
N GLN A 144 4.61 2.96 -17.63
CA GLN A 144 5.19 2.93 -18.97
C GLN A 144 4.56 4.00 -19.89
N GLN A 145 3.28 4.32 -19.70
CA GLN A 145 2.58 5.34 -20.48
C GLN A 145 2.99 6.77 -20.09
N ASN A 146 3.29 7.02 -18.81
CA ASN A 146 3.63 8.36 -18.30
C ASN A 146 5.13 8.67 -18.31
N LYS A 147 5.99 7.70 -18.68
CA LYS A 147 7.46 7.81 -18.67
C LYS A 147 8.06 8.14 -17.29
N ASP A 148 7.30 7.98 -16.22
CA ASP A 148 7.80 8.16 -14.87
C ASP A 148 8.74 7.00 -14.51
N ASP A 149 9.83 7.33 -13.82
CA ASP A 149 10.82 6.35 -13.38
C ASP A 149 10.40 5.70 -12.06
N GLN A 150 10.27 4.38 -12.07
CA GLN A 150 10.01 3.62 -10.86
C GLN A 150 11.26 3.59 -9.98
N ILE A 151 11.19 4.28 -8.84
CA ILE A 151 12.28 4.31 -7.85
C ILE A 151 12.30 3.02 -7.04
N CYS A 152 11.17 2.64 -6.43
CA CYS A 152 11.12 1.52 -5.50
C CYS A 152 9.75 0.86 -5.47
N PHE A 153 9.75 -0.44 -5.22
CA PHE A 153 8.57 -1.26 -5.03
C PHE A 153 8.67 -2.05 -3.74
N VAL A 154 7.63 -1.97 -2.90
CA VAL A 154 7.52 -2.73 -1.65
C VAL A 154 6.15 -3.41 -1.61
N TYR A 155 6.15 -4.70 -1.30
CA TYR A 155 4.94 -5.47 -1.05
C TYR A 155 5.04 -6.18 0.28
N ASP A 156 3.99 -6.08 1.08
CA ASP A 156 3.89 -6.73 2.38
C ASP A 156 2.50 -7.28 2.64
N THR A 157 2.46 -8.39 3.37
CA THR A 157 1.22 -8.96 3.93
C THR A 157 1.32 -9.05 5.44
N TRP A 158 0.21 -8.83 6.13
CA TRP A 158 0.09 -8.88 7.58
C TRP A 158 -1.13 -9.75 7.92
N PHE A 159 -0.92 -10.86 8.62
CA PHE A 159 -1.97 -11.86 8.87
C PHE A 159 -2.52 -11.81 10.28
N GLN A 160 -3.82 -12.01 10.44
CA GLN A 160 -4.46 -12.10 11.75
C GLN A 160 -3.93 -13.27 12.59
N GLY A 161 -3.63 -14.40 11.93
CA GLY A 161 -3.21 -15.65 12.57
C GLY A 161 -1.74 -15.72 12.97
N GLU A 162 -0.94 -14.70 12.68
CA GLU A 162 0.47 -14.65 13.11
C GLU A 162 0.60 -14.31 14.61
N LEU A 163 1.78 -14.59 15.18
CA LEU A 163 2.11 -14.26 16.57
C LEU A 163 3.30 -13.28 16.59
N PRO A 164 3.10 -12.00 16.97
CA PRO A 164 1.83 -11.37 17.34
C PRO A 164 0.93 -11.15 16.11
N PRO A 165 -0.42 -11.08 16.29
CA PRO A 165 -1.35 -10.83 15.18
C PRO A 165 -0.95 -9.58 14.40
N TYR A 166 -0.97 -9.69 13.07
CA TYR A 166 -0.54 -8.66 12.12
C TYR A 166 0.88 -8.12 12.34
N GLY A 167 1.74 -8.80 13.12
CA GLY A 167 3.03 -8.23 13.50
C GLY A 167 2.89 -6.94 14.32
N ILE A 168 1.88 -6.84 15.20
CA ILE A 168 1.67 -5.65 16.05
C ILE A 168 2.96 -5.27 16.80
N ASN A 169 3.31 -3.98 16.73
CA ASN A 169 4.55 -3.39 17.25
C ASN A 169 5.84 -3.93 16.63
N GLN A 170 5.76 -4.67 15.52
CA GLN A 170 6.92 -5.05 14.72
C GLN A 170 7.12 -4.09 13.57
N TYR A 171 8.37 -4.04 13.10
CA TYR A 171 8.79 -3.26 11.95
C TYR A 171 9.10 -4.20 10.79
N LYS A 172 8.75 -3.78 9.58
CA LYS A 172 9.29 -4.36 8.36
C LYS A 172 10.14 -3.31 7.66
N ILE A 173 11.40 -3.66 7.45
CA ILE A 173 12.42 -2.77 6.90
C ILE A 173 12.75 -3.28 5.50
N HIS A 174 12.57 -2.40 4.53
CA HIS A 174 12.90 -2.65 3.13
C HIS A 174 14.03 -1.73 2.74
N SER A 175 15.12 -2.31 2.26
CA SER A 175 16.29 -1.56 1.79
C SER A 175 16.69 -2.07 0.42
N SER A 176 16.90 -1.15 -0.51
CA SER A 176 17.38 -1.41 -1.87
C SER A 176 18.57 -0.51 -2.17
N SER A 177 19.16 -0.57 -3.37
CA SER A 177 20.19 0.41 -3.75
C SER A 177 19.66 1.84 -3.91
N VAL A 178 18.34 2.02 -3.93
CA VAL A 178 17.66 3.25 -4.38
C VAL A 178 16.81 3.90 -3.29
N ALA A 179 16.22 3.13 -2.38
CA ALA A 179 15.46 3.66 -1.25
C ALA A 179 15.48 2.74 -0.02
N ASP A 180 15.22 3.34 1.14
CA ASP A 180 14.89 2.66 2.39
C ASP A 180 13.47 3.03 2.82
N VAL A 181 12.69 2.02 3.21
CA VAL A 181 11.29 2.14 3.61
C VAL A 181 11.10 1.32 4.88
N THR A 182 10.53 1.91 5.93
CA THR A 182 10.18 1.18 7.15
C THR A 182 8.69 1.30 7.45
N LEU A 183 8.05 0.15 7.60
CA LEU A 183 6.64 0.02 7.94
C LEU A 183 6.50 -0.48 9.37
N ARG A 184 5.46 -0.01 10.06
CA ARG A 184 5.11 -0.48 11.40
C ARG A 184 3.61 -0.69 11.50
N VAL A 185 3.22 -1.76 12.20
CA VAL A 185 1.82 -1.94 12.64
C VAL A 185 1.66 -1.43 14.07
N SER A 186 0.78 -0.46 14.24
CA SER A 186 0.47 0.15 15.54
C SER A 186 -0.94 -0.27 15.99
N PRO A 187 -1.11 -0.74 17.25
CA PRO A 187 -2.44 -0.96 17.81
C PRO A 187 -3.09 0.40 18.11
N LEU A 188 -4.38 0.53 17.82
CA LEU A 188 -5.15 1.75 18.09
C LEU A 188 -6.36 1.43 18.97
N LEU A 189 -6.53 2.22 20.03
CA LEU A 189 -7.71 2.24 20.87
C LEU A 189 -8.76 3.15 20.21
N VAL A 190 -9.33 2.71 19.09
CA VAL A 190 -10.49 3.29 18.38
C VAL A 190 -10.46 4.80 18.07
N GLY A 191 -10.34 5.18 16.78
CA GLY A 191 -10.75 6.51 16.32
C GLY A 191 -10.30 6.88 14.92
N GLY A 192 -11.26 7.08 13.99
CA GLY A 192 -11.09 7.59 12.62
C GLY A 192 -11.53 6.59 11.53
N GLN A 193 -12.36 7.01 10.58
CA GLN A 193 -12.82 6.18 9.46
C GLN A 193 -11.96 6.44 8.21
N GLN A 194 -11.46 5.37 7.59
CA GLN A 194 -10.83 5.39 6.27
C GLN A 194 -11.91 5.25 5.19
N GLY A 195 -11.75 5.95 4.05
CA GLY A 195 -12.59 5.77 2.87
C GLY A 195 -12.28 4.43 2.21
N TRP A 196 -13.17 3.46 2.36
CA TRP A 196 -13.03 2.13 1.78
C TRP A 196 -13.82 2.01 0.48
N MET A 197 -13.21 1.39 -0.54
CA MET A 197 -13.97 0.79 -1.62
C MET A 197 -14.19 -0.69 -1.29
N THR A 198 -15.43 -1.15 -1.38
CA THR A 198 -15.84 -2.52 -1.02
C THR A 198 -15.92 -3.39 -2.26
N PHE A 199 -15.22 -4.53 -2.23
CA PHE A 199 -15.12 -5.48 -3.33
C PHE A 199 -15.92 -6.72 -2.95
N ALA A 200 -17.17 -6.76 -3.40
CA ALA A 200 -18.12 -7.87 -3.35
C ALA A 200 -18.35 -8.58 -1.98
N GLN A 201 -19.60 -8.90 -1.69
CA GLN A 201 -19.95 -9.82 -0.61
C GLN A 201 -19.80 -11.26 -1.11
N ALA A 202 -18.92 -12.05 -0.49
CA ALA A 202 -18.99 -13.49 -0.65
C ALA A 202 -20.23 -13.99 0.09
N GLU A 203 -21.35 -14.20 -0.62
CA GLU A 203 -22.47 -14.95 -0.07
C GLU A 203 -22.00 -16.38 0.18
N VAL A 204 -21.80 -16.72 1.46
CA VAL A 204 -21.64 -18.11 1.89
C VAL A 204 -22.99 -18.79 1.70
N LYS A 205 -23.12 -19.60 0.64
CA LYS A 205 -24.18 -20.61 0.52
C LYS A 205 -23.75 -21.91 1.18
#